data_AF-A0A1S3R0S6-F1
#
_entry.id   AF-A0A1S3R0S6-F1
#
_cell.length_a   1.000
_cell.length_b   1.000
_cell.length_c   1.000
_cell.angle_alpha   90.00
_cell.angle_beta   90.00
_cell.angle_gamma   90.00
#
_symmetry.space_group_name_H-M   'P 1'
#
loop_
_entity.id
_entity.type
_entity.pdbx_description
1 polymer ?
#
loop_
_entity_poly.entity_id
_entity_poly.type
_entity_poly.pdbx_seq_one_letter_code
_entity_poly.pdbx_strand_id
1 'polypeptide(L)'
;MPSHHYTPDNSTVHSEMARKTDVPSLYYGEPRKFDPTFRGPICNRSCTDLFCCVIFVIVILGYIALGTVAWLQGDPRKVIYPTDSYGQFCGQKGTPNAKKSTLFYFNILKCANPAVLINLQCPTTQMCVSKCPDKFSTYTDVQLQYQITAAPWDYYRQFCKPGFNNPTKPVAQVLRDEDCPSMIVPSRPFLQRCFPDFITLNGTLTVAKRTHFKDALDTARSVTELRDAANGITGLVDAKEVGMKIVEDYAASWNWILIGLVIALVVSLIFILLLRFTAGLLLWFTIIAVILVIAYGIWHCYLEFSLLRQQPRADVTIVDIGFQTDVMVYLQLSQTWLIFLVALGTIEASILIILIFLRRRVRVAIALLREGSKAVSYMMSTLFYPIITFLLLAVCSSYFAVTSVFLASSGDAIYKVMAAEPNCMYANKTCNPETFNKTNVSKECPGAQCTFAFYGGETPYHRYLFILQLSNLLIFLWLVNFTIALGQCTLAGAFASYYWARRKPQDIPPCPLFSSFSRAIRYHTGSLAFGALILAVVQMARIILEYLDSKLKGSNNVAARFVLCCLKCCFWCLERFVKFMNRNAYIMGGSAGQSD
;
A
#
# COMPACT_ATOMS: atom_id res chain seq x y z
N MET A 1 -13.38 -94.48 28.38
CA MET A 1 -11.94 -94.18 28.57
C MET A 1 -11.59 -92.94 27.74
N PRO A 2 -10.69 -92.08 28.25
CA PRO A 2 -10.95 -90.64 28.40
C PRO A 2 -10.06 -89.76 27.50
N SER A 3 -10.39 -88.47 27.36
CA SER A 3 -9.58 -87.34 27.88
C SER A 3 -9.95 -85.99 27.23
N HIS A 4 -10.11 -85.00 28.11
CA HIS A 4 -10.26 -83.58 27.86
C HIS A 4 -9.04 -82.97 27.14
N HIS A 5 -9.23 -81.86 26.43
CA HIS A 5 -8.58 -80.61 26.81
C HIS A 5 -9.27 -79.38 26.19
N TYR A 6 -9.75 -78.52 27.08
CA TYR A 6 -10.14 -77.14 26.84
C TYR A 6 -9.10 -76.27 27.55
N THR A 7 -8.42 -75.40 26.82
CA THR A 7 -7.75 -74.21 27.39
C THR A 7 -7.87 -73.05 26.40
N PRO A 8 -8.15 -71.83 26.89
CA PRO A 8 -8.41 -70.64 26.10
C PRO A 8 -7.12 -69.88 25.78
N ASP A 9 -7.11 -69.11 24.69
CA ASP A 9 -6.09 -68.08 24.50
C ASP A 9 -6.71 -66.68 24.51
N ASN A 10 -5.94 -65.80 25.13
CA ASN A 10 -6.36 -64.64 25.88
C ASN A 10 -5.75 -63.41 25.21
N SER A 11 -6.56 -62.60 24.52
CA SER A 11 -6.13 -61.25 24.11
C SER A 11 -7.32 -60.31 23.86
N THR A 12 -8.19 -60.19 24.86
CA THR A 12 -8.98 -58.97 25.07
C THR A 12 -8.20 -58.02 25.96
N VAL A 13 -7.42 -57.10 25.38
CA VAL A 13 -6.94 -55.91 26.08
C VAL A 13 -7.00 -54.69 25.15
N HIS A 14 -7.81 -53.71 25.58
CA HIS A 14 -7.93 -52.33 25.13
C HIS A 14 -8.63 -52.03 23.79
N SER A 15 -9.95 -51.88 23.85
CA SER A 15 -10.62 -50.72 23.22
C SER A 15 -11.97 -50.40 23.85
N GLU A 16 -11.99 -50.11 25.16
CA GLU A 16 -13.13 -49.44 25.80
C GLU A 16 -12.92 -47.92 25.80
N MET A 17 -13.48 -47.25 24.79
CA MET A 17 -14.09 -45.92 24.91
C MET A 17 -14.81 -45.54 23.61
N ALA A 18 -15.65 -46.45 23.09
CA ALA A 18 -16.68 -46.06 22.14
C ALA A 18 -17.93 -45.66 22.95
N ARG A 19 -18.13 -44.35 23.11
CA ARG A 19 -19.41 -43.80 23.57
C ARG A 19 -20.49 -44.32 22.63
N LYS A 20 -21.32 -45.26 23.10
CA LYS A 20 -22.62 -45.60 22.51
C LYS A 20 -23.44 -44.31 22.43
N THR A 21 -23.51 -43.75 21.24
CA THR A 21 -24.58 -42.84 20.85
C THR A 21 -25.39 -43.62 19.83
N ASP A 22 -26.52 -44.15 20.28
CA ASP A 22 -27.52 -44.76 19.42
C ASP A 22 -28.12 -43.66 18.53
N VAL A 23 -27.48 -43.44 17.38
CA VAL A 23 -28.04 -42.65 16.28
C VAL A 23 -28.21 -43.62 15.12
N PRO A 24 -29.43 -43.79 14.56
CA PRO A 24 -29.67 -44.75 13.49
C PRO A 24 -28.75 -44.48 12.29
N SER A 25 -28.19 -45.55 11.73
CA SER A 25 -27.26 -45.59 10.59
C SER A 25 -27.81 -45.03 9.27
N LEU A 26 -29.01 -44.46 9.26
CA LEU A 26 -29.69 -44.01 8.05
C LEU A 26 -29.09 -42.74 7.40
N TYR A 27 -28.18 -42.04 8.11
CA TYR A 27 -27.59 -40.77 7.64
C TYR A 27 -26.19 -40.91 7.02
N TYR A 28 -25.57 -42.09 7.09
CA TYR A 28 -24.28 -42.35 6.47
C TYR A 28 -24.44 -43.57 5.55
N GLY A 29 -24.08 -43.43 4.27
CA GLY A 29 -24.09 -44.56 3.33
C GLY A 29 -23.22 -45.72 3.82
N GLU A 30 -23.37 -46.90 3.22
CA GLU A 30 -22.63 -48.09 3.65
C GLU A 30 -21.10 -47.82 3.66
N PRO A 31 -20.40 -48.18 4.75
CA PRO A 31 -18.95 -48.03 4.81
C PRO A 31 -18.30 -48.85 3.71
N ARG A 32 -17.50 -48.19 2.86
CA ARG A 32 -16.83 -48.80 1.71
C ARG A 32 -15.96 -49.99 2.18
N LYS A 33 -16.23 -51.18 1.65
CA LYS A 33 -15.45 -52.39 1.93
C LYS A 33 -14.00 -52.23 1.41
N PHE A 34 -13.04 -52.84 2.12
CA PHE A 34 -11.63 -52.75 1.79
C PHE A 34 -11.33 -53.41 0.43
N ASP A 35 -11.00 -52.59 -0.57
CA ASP A 35 -10.46 -53.05 -1.85
C ASP A 35 -8.92 -53.04 -1.80
N PRO A 36 -8.25 -54.21 -1.88
CA PRO A 36 -6.79 -54.33 -1.88
C PRO A 36 -6.13 -53.86 -3.19
N THR A 37 -6.90 -53.63 -4.26
CA THR A 37 -6.42 -53.12 -5.55
C THR A 37 -6.54 -51.60 -5.70
N PHE A 38 -7.16 -50.93 -4.73
CA PHE A 38 -7.35 -49.49 -4.72
C PHE A 38 -6.01 -48.74 -4.59
N ARG A 39 -5.40 -48.39 -5.72
CA ARG A 39 -4.15 -47.58 -5.80
C ARG A 39 -4.39 -46.08 -5.71
N GLY A 40 -5.44 -45.68 -4.99
CA GLY A 40 -5.89 -44.29 -4.89
C GLY A 40 -6.36 -43.68 -6.23
N PRO A 41 -7.11 -42.57 -6.23
CA PRO A 41 -7.77 -42.03 -7.43
C PRO A 41 -6.86 -41.11 -8.27
N ILE A 42 -5.56 -41.41 -8.28
CA ILE A 42 -4.52 -40.59 -8.93
C ILE A 42 -4.42 -40.90 -10.44
N CYS A 43 -5.00 -42.01 -10.91
CA CYS A 43 -4.65 -42.58 -12.22
C CYS A 43 -5.31 -41.93 -13.45
N ASN A 44 -6.45 -41.22 -13.33
CA ASN A 44 -7.12 -40.58 -14.49
C ASN A 44 -7.45 -39.11 -14.22
N ARG A 45 -6.51 -38.18 -14.47
CA ARG A 45 -6.79 -36.73 -14.45
C ARG A 45 -6.68 -36.12 -15.84
N SER A 46 -7.69 -35.33 -16.23
CA SER A 46 -7.64 -34.40 -17.35
C SER A 46 -7.41 -32.97 -16.85
N CYS A 47 -6.86 -32.09 -17.69
CA CYS A 47 -6.69 -30.68 -17.35
C CYS A 47 -8.07 -30.01 -17.23
N THR A 48 -8.32 -29.33 -16.11
CA THR A 48 -9.53 -28.54 -15.92
C THR A 48 -9.36 -27.14 -16.53
N ASP A 49 -10.39 -26.66 -17.23
CA ASP A 49 -10.47 -25.32 -17.83
C ASP A 49 -9.27 -24.93 -18.72
N LEU A 50 -8.98 -25.75 -19.74
CA LEU A 50 -7.85 -25.54 -20.68
C LEU A 50 -7.88 -24.15 -21.34
N PHE A 51 -9.06 -23.65 -21.70
CA PHE A 51 -9.23 -22.31 -22.29
C PHE A 51 -8.75 -21.20 -21.34
N CYS A 52 -9.14 -21.26 -20.05
CA CYS A 52 -8.68 -20.32 -19.04
C CYS A 52 -7.16 -20.40 -18.81
N CYS A 53 -6.59 -21.61 -18.90
CA CYS A 53 -5.15 -21.82 -18.81
C CYS A 53 -4.42 -21.12 -19.98
N VAL A 54 -4.90 -21.28 -21.22
CA VAL A 54 -4.31 -20.62 -22.40
C VAL A 54 -4.39 -19.10 -22.28
N ILE A 55 -5.53 -18.55 -21.88
CA ILE A 55 -5.68 -17.10 -21.63
C ILE A 55 -4.69 -16.63 -20.57
N PHE A 56 -4.56 -17.36 -19.47
CA PHE A 56 -3.65 -17.00 -18.39
C PHE A 56 -2.19 -16.93 -18.86
N VAL A 57 -1.74 -17.90 -19.66
CA VAL A 57 -0.39 -17.89 -20.23
C VAL A 57 -0.20 -16.72 -21.20
N ILE A 58 -1.17 -16.46 -22.08
CA ILE A 58 -1.11 -15.32 -23.02
C ILE A 58 -1.00 -14.00 -22.25
N VAL A 59 -1.80 -13.81 -21.19
CA VAL A 59 -1.76 -12.58 -20.39
C VAL A 59 -0.43 -12.44 -19.65
N ILE A 60 0.15 -13.52 -19.13
CA ILE A 60 1.49 -13.49 -18.52
C ILE A 60 2.54 -13.04 -19.54
N LEU A 61 2.54 -13.62 -20.75
CA LEU A 61 3.49 -13.24 -21.81
C LEU A 61 3.30 -11.78 -22.22
N GLY A 62 2.05 -11.33 -22.37
CA GLY A 62 1.72 -9.93 -22.63
C GLY A 62 2.18 -8.98 -21.51
N TYR A 63 2.10 -9.42 -20.26
CA TYR A 63 2.56 -8.65 -19.11
C TYR A 63 4.08 -8.54 -19.03
N ILE A 64 4.80 -9.60 -19.41
CA ILE A 64 6.26 -9.59 -19.60
C ILE A 64 6.66 -8.60 -20.69
N ALA A 65 5.95 -8.61 -21.82
CA ALA A 65 6.17 -7.66 -22.91
C ALA A 65 5.87 -6.21 -22.46
N LEU A 66 4.77 -5.99 -21.75
CA LEU A 66 4.40 -4.67 -21.20
C LEU A 66 5.50 -4.13 -20.27
N GLY A 67 5.99 -4.95 -19.34
CA GLY A 67 7.08 -4.54 -18.45
C GLY A 67 8.35 -4.20 -19.23
N THR A 68 8.71 -5.01 -20.23
CA THR A 68 9.88 -4.74 -21.09
C THR A 68 9.74 -3.39 -21.80
N VAL A 69 8.59 -3.09 -22.40
CA VAL A 69 8.34 -1.79 -23.06
C VAL A 69 8.38 -0.64 -22.05
N ALA A 70 7.76 -0.81 -20.88
CA ALA A 70 7.79 0.18 -19.81
C ALA A 70 9.22 0.46 -19.34
N TRP A 71 10.06 -0.57 -19.22
CA TRP A 71 11.45 -0.40 -18.78
C TRP A 71 12.35 0.27 -19.82
N LEU A 72 12.05 0.08 -21.11
CA LEU A 72 12.79 0.73 -22.19
C LEU A 72 12.43 2.21 -22.34
N GLN A 73 11.16 2.60 -22.08
CA GLN A 73 10.69 3.98 -22.25
C GLN A 73 10.65 4.78 -20.94
N GLY A 74 10.49 4.10 -19.81
CA GLY A 74 10.38 4.71 -18.49
C GLY A 74 11.73 5.21 -17.98
N ASP A 75 11.70 6.39 -17.36
CA ASP A 75 12.85 6.92 -16.65
C ASP A 75 12.48 7.19 -15.17
N PRO A 76 12.86 6.30 -14.23
CA PRO A 76 12.47 6.41 -12.83
C PRO A 76 12.96 7.71 -12.17
N ARG A 77 13.96 8.39 -12.75
CA ARG A 77 14.45 9.69 -12.28
C ARG A 77 13.36 10.77 -12.30
N LYS A 78 12.42 10.69 -13.24
CA LYS A 78 11.27 11.61 -13.35
C LYS A 78 10.33 11.56 -12.15
N VAL A 79 10.28 10.43 -11.43
CA VAL A 79 9.47 10.26 -10.21
C VAL A 79 10.23 10.77 -8.98
N ILE A 80 11.53 10.50 -8.93
CA ILE A 80 12.40 10.81 -7.79
C ILE A 80 12.66 12.33 -7.72
N TYR A 81 13.23 12.89 -8.78
CA TYR A 81 13.71 14.27 -8.81
C TYR A 81 12.65 15.24 -9.35
N PRO A 82 12.49 16.43 -8.75
CA PRO A 82 11.71 17.50 -9.36
C PRO A 82 12.44 18.05 -10.60
N THR A 83 11.66 18.51 -11.56
CA THR A 83 12.13 19.09 -12.82
C THR A 83 11.85 20.59 -12.83
N ASP A 84 12.83 21.39 -13.22
CA ASP A 84 12.65 22.84 -13.39
C ASP A 84 11.89 23.19 -14.68
N SER A 85 11.59 24.48 -14.88
CA SER A 85 10.90 24.96 -16.09
C SER A 85 11.70 24.81 -17.38
N TYR A 86 13.00 24.46 -17.30
CA TYR A 86 13.86 24.19 -18.45
C TYR A 86 13.97 22.68 -18.75
N GLY A 87 13.35 21.81 -17.95
CA GLY A 87 13.42 20.36 -18.11
C GLY A 87 14.63 19.70 -17.45
N GLN A 88 15.34 20.39 -16.56
CA GLN A 88 16.50 19.87 -15.84
C GLN A 88 16.11 19.33 -14.46
N PHE A 89 16.71 18.21 -14.05
CA PHE A 89 16.48 17.61 -12.73
C PHE A 89 17.25 18.34 -11.64
N CYS A 90 16.60 18.67 -10.52
CA CYS A 90 17.26 19.25 -9.36
C CYS A 90 18.01 18.19 -8.55
N GLY A 91 19.28 18.43 -8.20
CA GLY A 91 20.06 17.54 -7.32
C GLY A 91 20.60 16.26 -7.97
N GLN A 92 20.47 16.11 -9.29
CA GLN A 92 21.05 14.96 -10.00
C GLN A 92 22.55 15.17 -10.23
N LYS A 93 23.38 14.21 -9.78
CA LYS A 93 24.83 14.21 -10.00
C LYS A 93 25.14 14.21 -11.50
N GLY A 94 26.09 15.05 -11.93
CA GLY A 94 26.52 15.17 -13.34
C GLY A 94 25.68 16.15 -14.17
N THR A 95 24.68 16.82 -13.60
CA THR A 95 23.92 17.89 -14.27
C THR A 95 24.33 19.28 -13.77
N PRO A 96 24.02 20.38 -14.49
CA PRO A 96 24.28 21.75 -14.02
C PRO A 96 23.67 22.04 -12.64
N ASN A 97 22.56 21.37 -12.31
CA ASN A 97 21.82 21.51 -11.06
C ASN A 97 22.23 20.50 -9.98
N ALA A 98 23.40 19.83 -10.11
CA ALA A 98 23.87 18.86 -9.11
C ALA A 98 24.00 19.44 -7.70
N LYS A 99 24.41 20.71 -7.57
CA LYS A 99 24.51 21.43 -6.28
C LYS A 99 23.21 22.12 -5.86
N LYS A 100 22.18 22.08 -6.69
CA LYS A 100 20.88 22.74 -6.49
C LYS A 100 19.79 21.69 -6.39
N SER A 101 19.58 21.16 -5.19
CA SER A 101 18.69 20.02 -4.96
C SER A 101 17.21 20.39 -4.78
N THR A 102 16.88 21.67 -4.62
CA THR A 102 15.53 22.08 -4.17
C THR A 102 14.83 22.93 -5.22
N LEU A 103 13.59 22.64 -5.57
CA LEU A 103 12.78 23.37 -6.53
C LEU A 103 12.06 24.55 -5.86
N PHE A 104 12.18 25.73 -6.45
CA PHE A 104 11.53 26.96 -6.00
C PHE A 104 10.56 27.48 -7.05
N TYR A 105 9.42 28.02 -6.60
CA TYR A 105 8.38 28.60 -7.45
C TYR A 105 8.47 30.13 -7.44
N PHE A 106 8.49 30.76 -8.63
CA PHE A 106 8.56 32.21 -8.74
C PHE A 106 7.32 32.90 -8.14
N ASN A 107 6.15 32.30 -8.34
CA ASN A 107 4.91 32.76 -7.73
C ASN A 107 4.03 31.57 -7.33
N ILE A 108 4.16 31.14 -6.08
CA ILE A 108 3.36 30.04 -5.53
C ILE A 108 1.85 30.36 -5.52
N LEU A 109 1.43 31.63 -5.48
CA LEU A 109 0.00 32.01 -5.47
C LEU A 109 -0.72 31.59 -6.76
N LYS A 110 0.00 31.53 -7.90
CA LYS A 110 -0.55 31.01 -9.16
C LYS A 110 -0.90 29.51 -9.09
N CYS A 111 -0.44 28.80 -8.08
CA CYS A 111 -0.73 27.37 -7.86
C CYS A 111 -2.09 27.09 -7.21
N ALA A 112 -2.79 28.11 -6.68
CA ALA A 112 -4.08 27.94 -6.00
C ALA A 112 -5.24 27.58 -6.95
N ASN A 113 -5.05 27.63 -8.27
CA ASN A 113 -6.12 27.36 -9.24
C ASN A 113 -6.42 25.85 -9.33
N PRO A 114 -7.68 25.39 -9.19
CA PRO A 114 -8.03 23.97 -9.30
C PRO A 114 -7.63 23.31 -10.64
N ALA A 115 -7.39 24.08 -11.69
CA ALA A 115 -6.82 23.58 -12.96
C ALA A 115 -5.39 23.01 -12.81
N VAL A 116 -4.65 23.40 -11.77
CA VAL A 116 -3.30 22.89 -11.45
C VAL A 116 -3.36 21.43 -11.00
N LEU A 117 -4.46 20.99 -10.39
CA LEU A 117 -4.69 19.61 -9.98
C LEU A 117 -4.89 18.66 -11.17
N ILE A 118 -5.32 19.20 -12.32
CA ILE A 118 -5.60 18.44 -13.55
C ILE A 118 -4.34 18.31 -14.40
N ASN A 119 -3.53 19.38 -14.49
CA ASN A 119 -2.33 19.41 -15.33
C ASN A 119 -1.04 19.04 -14.58
N LEU A 120 -1.11 18.77 -13.26
CA LEU A 120 0.02 18.48 -12.37
C LEU A 120 1.14 19.54 -12.32
N GLN A 121 0.93 20.73 -12.89
CA GLN A 121 1.95 21.77 -13.04
C GLN A 121 1.38 23.15 -12.73
N CYS A 122 2.07 23.92 -11.90
CA CYS A 122 1.75 25.33 -11.66
C CYS A 122 2.17 26.20 -12.87
N PRO A 123 1.35 27.18 -13.29
CA PRO A 123 1.68 28.11 -14.37
C PRO A 123 2.63 29.22 -13.89
N THR A 124 3.80 28.84 -13.39
CA THR A 124 4.85 29.76 -12.93
C THR A 124 6.22 29.16 -13.22
N THR A 125 7.21 30.01 -13.52
CA THR A 125 8.61 29.59 -13.61
C THR A 125 9.06 28.90 -12.31
N GLN A 126 9.65 27.72 -12.47
CA GLN A 126 10.21 26.87 -11.42
C GLN A 126 11.71 26.72 -11.66
N MET A 127 12.52 26.84 -10.62
CA MET A 127 13.98 26.71 -10.72
C MET A 127 14.58 25.87 -9.61
N CYS A 128 15.70 25.22 -9.88
CA CYS A 128 16.48 24.55 -8.85
C CYS A 128 17.34 25.57 -8.09
N VAL A 129 17.30 25.53 -6.76
CA VAL A 129 18.08 26.32 -5.81
C VAL A 129 18.80 25.40 -4.82
N SER A 130 19.93 25.87 -4.27
CA SER A 130 20.68 25.13 -3.24
C SER A 130 20.01 25.24 -1.87
N LYS A 131 19.54 26.43 -1.50
CA LYS A 131 18.86 26.72 -0.23
C LYS A 131 17.57 27.48 -0.51
N CYS A 132 16.49 27.14 0.21
CA CYS A 132 15.26 27.93 0.17
C CYS A 132 15.49 29.33 0.77
N PRO A 133 14.74 30.34 0.31
CA PRO A 133 14.82 31.68 0.89
C PRO A 133 14.48 31.65 2.38
N ASP A 134 15.28 32.32 3.19
CA ASP A 134 15.12 32.43 4.65
C ASP A 134 14.63 33.82 5.09
N LYS A 135 14.55 34.78 4.15
CA LYS A 135 14.11 36.15 4.40
C LYS A 135 13.01 36.55 3.44
N PHE A 136 12.13 37.43 3.91
CA PHE A 136 11.14 38.08 3.06
C PHE A 136 11.78 39.29 2.35
N SER A 137 11.62 39.39 1.04
CA SER A 137 11.97 40.61 0.29
C SER A 137 11.19 40.69 -1.03
N THR A 138 10.89 41.91 -1.47
CA THR A 138 10.24 42.17 -2.76
C THR A 138 11.28 42.64 -3.78
N TYR A 139 11.02 42.41 -5.07
CA TYR A 139 11.92 42.89 -6.12
C TYR A 139 12.09 44.42 -6.08
N THR A 140 11.00 45.14 -5.82
CA THR A 140 10.97 46.61 -5.74
C THR A 140 11.85 47.13 -4.59
N ASP A 141 11.78 46.51 -3.41
CA ASP A 141 12.62 46.88 -2.27
C ASP A 141 14.10 46.67 -2.58
N VAL A 142 14.44 45.54 -3.23
CA VAL A 142 15.81 45.21 -3.59
C VAL A 142 16.34 46.15 -4.67
N GLN A 143 15.51 46.51 -5.66
CA GLN A 143 15.88 47.45 -6.73
C GLN A 143 16.19 48.85 -6.16
N LEU A 144 15.41 49.32 -5.18
CA LEU A 144 15.66 50.58 -4.48
C LEU A 144 16.96 50.51 -3.66
N GLN A 145 17.17 49.42 -2.91
CA GLN A 145 18.37 49.25 -2.08
C GLN A 145 19.65 49.06 -2.89
N TYR A 146 19.56 48.54 -4.12
CA TYR A 146 20.71 48.38 -5.00
C TYR A 146 21.38 49.71 -5.36
N GLN A 147 20.63 50.82 -5.35
CA GLN A 147 21.19 52.17 -5.53
C GLN A 147 22.14 52.58 -4.39
N ILE A 148 22.06 51.90 -3.24
CA ILE A 148 22.82 52.19 -2.02
C ILE A 148 23.87 51.11 -1.75
N THR A 149 23.54 49.82 -1.90
CA THR A 149 24.44 48.70 -1.60
C THR A 149 24.08 47.46 -2.41
N ALA A 150 25.09 46.74 -2.92
CA ALA A 150 24.90 45.55 -3.76
C ALA A 150 24.51 44.27 -3.00
N ALA A 151 24.73 44.20 -1.68
CA ALA A 151 24.54 42.99 -0.88
C ALA A 151 23.11 42.38 -0.91
N PRO A 152 22.01 43.17 -0.85
CA PRO A 152 20.65 42.62 -0.97
C PRO A 152 20.37 42.00 -2.36
N TRP A 153 20.98 42.55 -3.40
CA TRP A 153 20.87 42.05 -4.76
C TRP A 153 21.58 40.71 -4.95
N ASP A 154 22.79 40.54 -4.39
CA ASP A 154 23.54 39.28 -4.49
C ASP A 154 22.82 38.08 -3.86
N TYR A 155 22.03 38.33 -2.81
CA TYR A 155 21.15 37.32 -2.22
C TYR A 155 19.93 37.06 -3.12
N TYR A 156 19.23 38.10 -3.55
CA TYR A 156 18.00 37.97 -4.34
C TYR A 156 18.25 37.35 -5.72
N ARG A 157 19.38 37.68 -6.35
CA ARG A 157 19.80 37.19 -7.67
C ARG A 157 19.92 35.67 -7.73
N GLN A 158 20.21 35.00 -6.61
CA GLN A 158 20.25 33.53 -6.54
C GLN A 158 18.90 32.89 -6.89
N PHE A 159 17.83 33.67 -6.75
CA PHE A 159 16.46 33.28 -7.05
C PHE A 159 15.93 33.79 -8.40
N CYS A 160 16.79 34.42 -9.21
CA CYS A 160 16.45 34.87 -10.55
C CYS A 160 16.93 33.89 -11.62
N LYS A 161 16.50 34.10 -12.87
CA LYS A 161 16.94 33.29 -14.00
C LYS A 161 18.48 33.30 -14.17
N PRO A 162 19.08 32.19 -14.60
CA PRO A 162 20.50 32.15 -14.92
C PRO A 162 20.86 33.20 -15.99
N GLY A 163 21.86 34.02 -15.73
CA GLY A 163 22.31 35.07 -16.65
C GLY A 163 21.61 36.44 -16.48
N PHE A 164 20.52 36.52 -15.71
CA PHE A 164 19.93 37.82 -15.38
C PHE A 164 20.82 38.58 -14.36
N ASN A 165 21.24 39.79 -14.73
CA ASN A 165 22.05 40.65 -13.86
C ASN A 165 21.77 42.14 -14.09
N ASN A 166 20.56 42.48 -14.56
CA ASN A 166 20.20 43.86 -14.85
C ASN A 166 19.13 44.38 -13.87
N PRO A 167 19.51 44.83 -12.66
CA PRO A 167 18.57 45.31 -11.65
C PRO A 167 17.88 46.61 -12.04
N THR A 168 18.35 47.35 -13.05
CA THR A 168 17.73 48.62 -13.49
C THR A 168 16.57 48.42 -14.46
N LYS A 169 16.30 47.18 -14.90
CA LYS A 169 15.15 46.85 -15.75
C LYS A 169 13.84 47.20 -15.01
N PRO A 170 12.83 47.80 -15.70
CA PRO A 170 11.56 48.16 -15.07
C PRO A 170 10.85 46.94 -14.45
N VAL A 171 10.33 47.07 -13.23
CA VAL A 171 9.65 45.98 -12.49
C VAL A 171 8.58 45.30 -13.34
N ALA A 172 7.76 46.07 -14.05
CA ALA A 172 6.69 45.53 -14.90
C ALA A 172 7.22 44.64 -16.04
N GLN A 173 8.41 44.91 -16.58
CA GLN A 173 9.03 44.07 -17.61
C GLN A 173 9.68 42.82 -16.99
N VAL A 174 10.34 42.95 -15.84
CA VAL A 174 10.94 41.82 -15.10
C VAL A 174 9.89 40.79 -14.72
N LEU A 175 8.73 41.24 -14.24
CA LEU A 175 7.62 40.37 -13.86
C LEU A 175 6.89 39.77 -15.08
N ARG A 176 6.79 40.53 -16.19
CA ARG A 176 6.21 40.05 -17.45
C ARG A 176 7.06 38.93 -18.04
N ASP A 177 8.38 39.13 -18.08
CA ASP A 177 9.34 38.16 -18.62
C ASP A 177 9.65 37.03 -17.62
N GLU A 178 9.06 37.07 -16.41
CA GLU A 178 9.37 36.17 -15.29
C GLU A 178 10.89 36.02 -15.09
N ASP A 179 11.65 37.12 -15.16
CA ASP A 179 13.12 37.12 -14.99
C ASP A 179 13.53 36.86 -13.53
N CYS A 180 12.73 37.40 -12.61
CA CYS A 180 12.84 37.21 -11.17
C CYS A 180 11.44 37.04 -10.55
N PRO A 181 11.33 36.41 -9.37
CA PRO A 181 10.09 36.41 -8.60
C PRO A 181 9.64 37.84 -8.25
N SER A 182 8.36 38.05 -7.95
CA SER A 182 7.89 39.34 -7.43
C SER A 182 8.28 39.55 -5.97
N MET A 183 8.27 38.47 -5.20
CA MET A 183 8.67 38.43 -3.81
C MET A 183 9.22 37.06 -3.49
N ILE A 184 10.16 37.01 -2.55
CA ILE A 184 10.58 35.78 -1.90
C ILE A 184 10.00 35.76 -0.49
N VAL A 185 9.47 34.61 -0.10
CA VAL A 185 8.90 34.37 1.22
C VAL A 185 9.79 33.37 1.96
N PRO A 186 10.03 33.55 3.28
CA PRO A 186 10.80 32.57 4.05
C PRO A 186 10.15 31.20 3.90
N SER A 187 10.94 30.21 3.52
CA SER A 187 10.49 28.90 3.09
C SER A 187 11.38 27.80 3.62
N ARG A 188 10.79 26.63 3.92
CA ARG A 188 11.51 25.42 4.29
C ARG A 188 11.53 24.40 3.14
N PRO A 189 12.62 23.65 2.97
CA PRO A 189 12.66 22.57 2.01
C PRO A 189 11.76 21.42 2.47
N PHE A 190 10.88 20.95 1.58
CA PHE A 190 10.00 19.80 1.76
C PHE A 190 9.93 19.01 0.45
N LEU A 191 10.37 17.74 0.46
CA LEU A 191 10.57 16.89 -0.74
C LEU A 191 11.30 17.59 -1.90
N GLN A 192 12.44 18.21 -1.62
CA GLN A 192 13.19 18.96 -2.63
C GLN A 192 12.35 20.08 -3.29
N ARG A 193 11.39 20.67 -2.56
CA ARG A 193 10.63 21.86 -3.00
C ARG A 193 10.60 22.90 -1.87
N CYS A 194 10.56 24.18 -2.19
CA CYS A 194 10.45 25.24 -1.19
C CYS A 194 8.99 25.57 -0.89
N PHE A 195 8.58 25.39 0.37
CA PHE A 195 7.26 25.77 0.86
C PHE A 195 7.35 26.88 1.90
N PRO A 196 6.40 27.84 1.92
CA PRO A 196 6.42 28.93 2.89
C PRO A 196 6.47 28.41 4.34
N ASP A 197 7.30 29.04 5.17
CA ASP A 197 7.42 28.71 6.60
C ASP A 197 6.28 29.37 7.37
N PHE A 198 5.20 28.61 7.60
CA PHE A 198 4.05 29.06 8.36
C PHE A 198 4.31 28.93 9.86
N ILE A 199 4.26 30.05 10.58
CA ILE A 199 4.44 30.10 12.04
C ILE A 199 3.15 30.58 12.68
N THR A 200 2.61 29.82 13.63
CA THR A 200 1.46 30.23 14.45
C THR A 200 1.93 31.08 15.62
N LEU A 201 1.58 32.36 15.63
CA LEU A 201 1.83 33.28 16.74
C LEU A 201 0.49 33.67 17.36
N ASN A 202 0.29 33.35 18.65
CA ASN A 202 -0.95 33.63 19.39
C ASN A 202 -2.22 33.13 18.67
N GLY A 203 -2.17 31.92 18.09
CA GLY A 203 -3.29 31.33 17.36
C GLY A 203 -3.51 31.88 15.94
N THR A 204 -2.77 32.92 15.51
CA THR A 204 -2.86 33.50 14.17
C THR A 204 -1.73 32.97 13.27
N LEU A 205 -2.06 32.55 12.05
CA LEU A 205 -1.07 32.07 11.07
C LEU A 205 -0.28 33.26 10.49
N THR A 206 1.05 33.20 10.55
CA THR A 206 1.94 34.27 10.07
C THR A 206 3.05 33.72 9.20
N VAL A 207 3.54 34.55 8.27
CA VAL A 207 4.76 34.31 7.49
C VAL A 207 5.64 35.54 7.67
N ALA A 208 6.93 35.35 8.00
CA ALA A 208 7.83 36.45 8.36
C ALA A 208 7.29 37.36 9.50
N LYS A 209 6.53 36.80 10.45
CA LYS A 209 5.84 37.54 11.54
C LYS A 209 4.77 38.54 11.07
N ARG A 210 4.28 38.42 9.83
CA ARG A 210 3.23 39.28 9.25
C ARG A 210 2.04 38.43 8.80
N THR A 211 0.84 39.01 8.83
CA THR A 211 -0.42 38.42 8.33
C THR A 211 -0.81 38.94 6.95
N HIS A 212 -0.37 40.17 6.63
CA HIS A 212 -0.52 40.80 5.32
C HIS A 212 0.85 41.28 4.83
N PHE A 213 1.08 41.13 3.54
CA PHE A 213 2.29 41.60 2.86
C PHE A 213 1.96 42.13 1.48
N LYS A 214 2.82 42.99 0.94
CA LYS A 214 2.67 43.58 -0.39
C LYS A 214 3.59 42.87 -1.37
N ASP A 215 3.12 42.63 -2.58
CA ASP A 215 3.97 42.16 -3.68
C ASP A 215 4.73 43.33 -4.35
N ALA A 216 5.60 43.05 -5.32
CA ALA A 216 6.37 44.08 -6.03
C ALA A 216 5.52 45.12 -6.79
N LEU A 217 4.22 44.84 -7.02
CA LEU A 217 3.26 45.76 -7.62
C LEU A 217 2.43 46.52 -6.58
N ASP A 218 2.84 46.47 -5.30
CA ASP A 218 2.14 47.05 -4.14
C ASP A 218 0.75 46.44 -3.85
N THR A 219 0.46 45.26 -4.41
CA THR A 219 -0.81 44.56 -4.18
C THR A 219 -0.80 43.89 -2.81
N ALA A 220 -1.82 44.14 -1.99
CA ALA A 220 -1.98 43.49 -0.69
C ALA A 220 -2.32 42.00 -0.85
N ARG A 221 -1.56 41.14 -0.18
CA ARG A 221 -1.72 39.68 -0.15
C ARG A 221 -1.88 39.21 1.29
N SER A 222 -2.71 38.18 1.47
CA SER A 222 -2.96 37.56 2.78
C SER A 222 -2.18 36.26 2.96
N VAL A 223 -1.86 35.93 4.22
CA VAL A 223 -1.25 34.63 4.56
C VAL A 223 -2.22 33.46 4.31
N THR A 224 -3.54 33.69 4.32
CA THR A 224 -4.55 32.69 3.97
C THR A 224 -4.49 32.31 2.49
N GLU A 225 -4.35 33.27 1.57
CA GLU A 225 -4.15 32.97 0.13
C GLU A 225 -2.88 32.13 -0.10
N LEU A 226 -1.81 32.43 0.63
CA LEU A 226 -0.55 31.71 0.55
C LEU A 226 -0.68 30.27 1.08
N ARG A 227 -1.48 30.07 2.14
CA ARG A 227 -1.82 28.75 2.68
C ARG A 227 -2.66 27.95 1.69
N ASP A 228 -3.67 28.55 1.07
CA ASP A 228 -4.52 27.87 0.10
C ASP A 228 -3.73 27.46 -1.14
N ALA A 229 -2.83 28.32 -1.59
CA ALA A 229 -1.89 28.03 -2.67
C ALA A 229 -0.92 26.90 -2.33
N ALA A 230 -0.38 26.88 -1.11
CA ALA A 230 0.46 25.77 -0.63
C ALA A 230 -0.35 24.47 -0.52
N ASN A 231 -1.57 24.52 0.03
CA ASN A 231 -2.46 23.37 0.20
C ASN A 231 -2.87 22.72 -1.14
N GLY A 232 -3.05 23.52 -2.19
CA GLY A 232 -3.32 23.01 -3.53
C GLY A 232 -2.20 22.13 -4.10
N ILE A 233 -0.96 22.36 -3.65
CA ILE A 233 0.23 21.58 -4.04
C ILE A 233 0.45 20.42 -3.06
N THR A 234 0.20 20.60 -1.76
CA THR A 234 0.50 19.58 -0.74
C THR A 234 -0.31 18.30 -0.92
N GLY A 235 -1.58 18.33 -1.34
CA GLY A 235 -2.38 17.10 -1.45
C GLY A 235 -1.78 15.98 -2.35
N LEU A 236 -0.96 16.33 -3.35
CA LEU A 236 -0.21 15.38 -4.18
C LEU A 236 1.18 15.05 -3.58
N VAL A 237 1.77 16.02 -2.89
CA VAL A 237 3.11 15.94 -2.28
C VAL A 237 3.07 15.12 -0.97
N ASP A 238 1.98 15.16 -0.21
CA ASP A 238 1.76 14.40 1.02
C ASP A 238 1.77 12.89 0.75
N ALA A 239 1.20 12.44 -0.37
CA ALA A 239 1.26 11.03 -0.79
C ALA A 239 2.70 10.60 -1.16
N LYS A 240 3.47 11.51 -1.78
CA LYS A 240 4.90 11.30 -2.06
C LYS A 240 5.74 11.34 -0.78
N GLU A 241 5.35 12.12 0.23
CA GLU A 241 6.04 12.26 1.52
C GLU A 241 5.97 10.95 2.29
N VAL A 242 4.75 10.41 2.46
CA VAL A 242 4.54 9.11 3.11
C VAL A 242 5.33 8.03 2.37
N GLY A 243 5.30 8.02 1.03
CA GLY A 243 6.06 7.07 0.22
C GLY A 243 7.57 7.14 0.42
N MET A 244 8.17 8.35 0.38
CA MET A 244 9.61 8.52 0.55
C MET A 244 10.08 8.22 1.97
N LYS A 245 9.33 8.64 2.99
CA LYS A 245 9.61 8.29 4.40
C LYS A 245 9.60 6.77 4.60
N ILE A 246 8.62 6.06 4.04
CA ILE A 246 8.57 4.59 4.09
C ILE A 246 9.83 3.96 3.44
N VAL A 247 10.28 4.49 2.30
CA VAL A 247 11.48 3.96 1.62
C VAL A 247 12.75 4.24 2.43
N GLU A 248 12.88 5.43 3.02
CA GLU A 248 14.01 5.80 3.86
C GLU A 248 14.04 4.95 5.14
N ASP A 249 12.90 4.80 5.81
CA ASP A 249 12.74 3.94 6.98
C ASP A 249 13.06 2.47 6.66
N TYR A 250 12.62 1.99 5.49
CA TYR A 250 12.94 0.64 5.01
C TYR A 250 14.43 0.49 4.70
N ALA A 251 15.05 1.46 4.01
CA ALA A 251 16.46 1.44 3.66
C ALA A 251 17.38 1.50 4.90
N ALA A 252 16.95 2.20 5.96
CA ALA A 252 17.66 2.21 7.24
C ALA A 252 17.45 0.90 8.04
N SER A 253 16.26 0.29 7.95
CA SER A 253 15.84 -0.78 8.86
C SER A 253 15.81 -2.18 8.25
N TRP A 254 16.15 -2.37 6.98
CA TRP A 254 16.00 -3.66 6.28
C TRP A 254 16.71 -4.83 6.97
N ASN A 255 17.88 -4.59 7.58
CA ASN A 255 18.60 -5.60 8.36
C ASN A 255 17.80 -6.07 9.58
N TRP A 256 17.22 -5.14 10.33
CA TRP A 256 16.39 -5.46 11.51
C TRP A 256 15.09 -6.15 11.11
N ILE A 257 14.48 -5.74 10.00
CA ILE A 257 13.30 -6.40 9.43
C ILE A 257 13.63 -7.86 9.10
N LEU A 258 14.78 -8.11 8.45
CA LEU A 258 15.20 -9.46 8.08
C LEU A 258 15.50 -10.33 9.32
N ILE A 259 16.19 -9.78 10.32
CA ILE A 259 16.41 -10.47 11.61
C ILE A 259 15.08 -10.80 12.29
N GLY A 260 14.16 -9.84 12.37
CA GLY A 260 12.83 -10.04 12.94
C GLY A 260 12.02 -11.12 12.22
N LEU A 261 12.07 -11.16 10.88
CA LEU A 261 11.43 -12.19 10.07
C LEU A 261 12.02 -13.58 10.33
N VAL A 262 13.34 -13.69 10.46
CA VAL A 262 14.01 -14.97 10.78
C VAL A 262 13.64 -15.43 12.19
N ILE A 263 13.66 -14.54 13.18
CA ILE A 263 13.24 -14.87 14.56
C ILE A 263 11.78 -15.33 14.57
N ALA A 264 10.88 -14.60 13.92
CA ALA A 264 9.47 -14.95 13.83
C ALA A 264 9.25 -16.32 13.15
N LEU A 265 10.00 -16.60 12.08
CA LEU A 265 9.97 -17.90 11.41
C LEU A 265 10.42 -19.03 12.34
N VAL A 266 11.54 -18.84 13.06
CA VAL A 266 12.07 -19.84 14.01
C VAL A 266 11.11 -20.07 15.16
N VAL A 267 10.58 -19.01 15.77
CA VAL A 267 9.58 -19.10 16.86
C VAL A 267 8.32 -19.81 16.36
N SER A 268 7.85 -19.50 15.16
CA SER A 268 6.69 -20.17 14.55
C SER A 268 6.96 -21.67 14.30
N LEU A 269 8.13 -22.03 13.77
CA LEU A 269 8.53 -23.42 13.57
C LEU A 269 8.63 -24.17 14.90
N ILE A 270 9.25 -23.59 15.92
CA ILE A 270 9.31 -24.15 17.27
C ILE A 270 7.88 -24.35 17.81
N PHE A 271 7.00 -23.37 17.68
CA PHE A 271 5.62 -23.47 18.13
C PHE A 271 4.86 -24.63 17.45
N ILE A 272 5.01 -24.79 16.12
CA ILE A 272 4.40 -25.90 15.39
C ILE A 272 5.02 -27.26 15.78
N LEU A 273 6.32 -27.30 16.05
CA LEU A 273 6.99 -28.49 16.58
C LEU A 273 6.54 -28.80 18.01
N LEU A 274 6.26 -27.81 18.86
CA LEU A 274 5.74 -28.04 20.21
C LEU A 274 4.29 -28.53 20.19
N LEU A 275 3.45 -28.04 19.26
CA LEU A 275 2.12 -28.58 18.99
C LEU A 275 2.14 -30.08 18.64
N ARG A 276 3.29 -30.61 18.19
CA ARG A 276 3.47 -32.04 17.94
C ARG A 276 3.38 -32.87 19.21
N PHE A 277 4.02 -32.42 20.30
CA PHE A 277 4.19 -33.24 21.50
C PHE A 277 3.05 -33.04 22.50
N THR A 278 2.50 -31.82 22.58
CA THR A 278 1.54 -31.45 23.63
C THR A 278 0.43 -30.51 23.14
N ALA A 279 -0.18 -30.78 21.97
CA ALA A 279 -1.25 -29.95 21.38
C ALA A 279 -2.33 -29.49 22.38
N GLY A 280 -2.81 -30.38 23.25
CA GLY A 280 -3.81 -30.04 24.26
C GLY A 280 -3.30 -29.12 25.36
N LEU A 281 -2.12 -29.41 25.92
CA LEU A 281 -1.50 -28.59 26.97
C LEU A 281 -1.14 -27.21 26.44
N LEU A 282 -0.59 -27.15 25.23
CA LEU A 282 -0.16 -25.90 24.61
C LEU A 282 -1.35 -24.99 24.29
N LEU A 283 -2.49 -25.55 23.84
CA LEU A 283 -3.71 -24.75 23.66
C LEU A 283 -4.18 -24.16 25.00
N TRP A 284 -4.25 -24.96 26.06
CA TRP A 284 -4.62 -24.46 27.39
C TRP A 284 -3.66 -23.40 27.91
N PHE A 285 -2.35 -23.61 27.72
CA PHE A 285 -1.34 -22.61 28.04
C PHE A 285 -1.59 -21.30 27.28
N THR A 286 -1.88 -21.34 25.98
CA THR A 286 -2.17 -20.13 25.21
C THR A 286 -3.45 -19.43 25.66
N ILE A 287 -4.51 -20.18 25.98
CA ILE A 287 -5.77 -19.63 26.49
C ILE A 287 -5.52 -18.92 27.82
N ILE A 288 -4.82 -19.58 28.75
CA ILE A 288 -4.47 -19.03 30.07
C ILE A 288 -3.56 -17.80 29.91
N ALA A 289 -2.56 -17.86 29.02
CA ALA A 289 -1.66 -16.75 28.78
C ALA A 289 -2.41 -15.50 28.27
N VAL A 290 -3.37 -15.65 27.36
CA VAL A 290 -4.18 -14.54 26.87
C VAL A 290 -5.01 -13.91 28.00
N ILE A 291 -5.70 -14.72 28.80
CA ILE A 291 -6.45 -14.28 29.99
C ILE A 291 -5.52 -13.51 30.95
N LEU A 292 -4.34 -14.05 31.25
CA LEU A 292 -3.38 -13.42 32.16
C LEU A 292 -2.84 -12.08 31.63
N VAL A 293 -2.54 -11.99 30.34
CA VAL A 293 -2.04 -10.75 29.72
C VAL A 293 -3.13 -9.66 29.74
N ILE A 294 -4.38 -10.02 29.43
CA ILE A 294 -5.49 -9.06 29.48
C ILE A 294 -5.77 -8.66 30.92
N ALA A 295 -5.78 -9.61 31.87
CA ALA A 295 -5.94 -9.33 33.30
C ALA A 295 -4.82 -8.41 33.84
N TYR A 296 -3.57 -8.61 33.41
CA TYR A 296 -2.46 -7.70 33.70
C TYR A 296 -2.70 -6.31 33.09
N GLY A 297 -3.19 -6.24 31.85
CA GLY A 297 -3.57 -4.98 31.20
C GLY A 297 -4.66 -4.23 31.96
N ILE A 298 -5.69 -4.93 32.46
CA ILE A 298 -6.75 -4.38 33.32
C ILE A 298 -6.14 -3.83 34.60
N TRP A 299 -5.29 -4.61 35.28
CA TRP A 299 -4.56 -4.15 36.46
C TRP A 299 -3.77 -2.87 36.16
N HIS A 300 -2.92 -2.90 35.12
CA HIS A 300 -2.05 -1.77 34.77
C HIS A 300 -2.87 -0.52 34.45
N CYS A 301 -3.97 -0.65 33.69
CA CYS A 301 -4.86 0.47 33.41
C CYS A 301 -5.51 1.01 34.68
N TYR A 302 -5.89 0.15 35.63
CA TYR A 302 -6.41 0.58 36.92
C TYR A 302 -5.36 1.34 37.75
N LEU A 303 -4.11 0.88 37.77
CA LEU A 303 -3.02 1.57 38.45
C LEU A 303 -2.80 2.97 37.88
N GLU A 304 -2.60 3.09 36.57
CA GLU A 304 -2.39 4.38 35.90
C GLU A 304 -3.59 5.32 36.07
N PHE A 305 -4.81 4.79 35.94
CA PHE A 305 -6.03 5.54 36.21
C PHE A 305 -6.05 6.08 37.65
N SER A 306 -5.68 5.25 38.63
CA SER A 306 -5.66 5.64 40.04
C SER A 306 -4.59 6.68 40.36
N LEU A 307 -3.41 6.59 39.73
CA LEU A 307 -2.31 7.54 39.88
C LEU A 307 -2.64 8.91 39.28
N LEU A 308 -3.16 8.93 38.04
CA LEU A 308 -3.49 10.16 37.34
C LEU A 308 -4.69 10.89 37.97
N ARG A 309 -5.64 10.16 38.58
CA ARG A 309 -6.79 10.74 39.28
C ARG A 309 -6.40 11.49 40.55
N GLN A 310 -5.26 11.18 41.16
CA GLN A 310 -4.77 11.87 42.36
C GLN A 310 -4.12 13.23 42.06
N GLN A 311 -3.84 13.55 40.78
CA GLN A 311 -3.22 14.82 40.42
C GLN A 311 -4.27 15.95 40.27
N PRO A 312 -4.00 17.20 40.74
CA PRO A 312 -4.95 18.32 40.71
C PRO A 312 -5.35 18.86 39.32
N ARG A 313 -5.04 18.14 38.24
CA ARG A 313 -5.33 18.49 36.82
C ARG A 313 -6.21 17.44 36.11
N ALA A 314 -6.85 16.55 36.86
CA ALA A 314 -7.47 15.32 36.34
C ALA A 314 -8.82 15.49 35.61
N ASP A 315 -9.39 16.70 35.54
CA ASP A 315 -10.76 16.95 35.02
C ASP A 315 -10.81 17.49 33.58
N VAL A 316 -9.68 17.54 32.86
CA VAL A 316 -9.71 17.83 31.42
C VAL A 316 -10.26 16.63 30.65
N THR A 317 -11.29 16.84 29.84
CA THR A 317 -11.93 15.74 29.09
C THR A 317 -11.36 15.64 27.67
N ILE A 318 -11.53 14.48 27.03
CA ILE A 318 -11.11 14.27 25.62
C ILE A 318 -11.77 15.31 24.68
N VAL A 319 -12.95 15.83 25.05
CA VAL A 319 -13.68 16.83 24.29
C VAL A 319 -13.02 18.21 24.37
N ASP A 320 -12.35 18.53 25.49
CA ASP A 320 -11.70 19.83 25.71
C ASP A 320 -10.37 19.97 24.95
N ILE A 321 -9.71 18.83 24.65
CA ILE A 321 -8.39 18.80 23.99
C ILE A 321 -8.52 18.75 22.45
N GLY A 322 -9.67 18.32 21.93
CA GLY A 322 -9.89 18.15 20.49
C GLY A 322 -9.11 16.96 19.88
N PHE A 323 -9.18 16.81 18.54
CA PHE A 323 -8.45 15.76 17.82
C PHE A 323 -7.00 16.21 17.58
N GLN A 324 -6.06 15.65 18.31
CA GLN A 324 -4.62 15.83 18.11
C GLN A 324 -3.99 14.56 17.56
N THR A 325 -2.88 14.68 16.81
CA THR A 325 -2.18 13.54 16.21
C THR A 325 -1.18 12.87 17.15
N ASP A 326 -0.84 13.52 18.27
CA ASP A 326 0.16 13.03 19.21
C ASP A 326 -0.46 12.07 20.24
N VAL A 327 -0.22 10.78 20.04
CA VAL A 327 -0.73 9.68 20.89
C VAL A 327 -0.34 9.85 22.37
N MET A 328 0.80 10.48 22.64
CA MET A 328 1.30 10.71 24.00
C MET A 328 0.40 11.64 24.82
N VAL A 329 -0.31 12.57 24.18
CA VAL A 329 -1.25 13.48 24.85
C VAL A 329 -2.43 12.70 25.42
N TYR A 330 -2.93 11.72 24.67
CA TYR A 330 -4.04 10.86 25.11
C TYR A 330 -3.63 9.91 26.24
N LEU A 331 -2.38 9.42 26.26
CA LEU A 331 -1.89 8.53 27.32
C LEU A 331 -1.67 9.25 28.67
N GLN A 332 -1.57 10.58 28.69
CA GLN A 332 -1.48 11.36 29.93
C GLN A 332 -2.85 11.62 30.57
N LEU A 333 -3.94 11.27 29.89
CA LEU A 333 -5.30 11.57 30.34
C LEU A 333 -5.92 10.41 31.14
N SER A 334 -6.47 10.73 32.31
CA SER A 334 -7.16 9.77 33.18
C SER A 334 -8.34 9.07 32.47
N GLN A 335 -9.10 9.80 31.65
CA GLN A 335 -10.23 9.26 30.89
C GLN A 335 -9.83 8.16 29.90
N THR A 336 -8.65 8.26 29.26
CA THR A 336 -8.16 7.26 28.31
C THR A 336 -7.93 5.92 28.99
N TRP A 337 -7.30 5.93 30.17
CA TRP A 337 -7.06 4.71 30.95
C TRP A 337 -8.35 4.08 31.46
N LEU A 338 -9.37 4.90 31.79
CA LEU A 338 -10.70 4.39 32.12
C LEU A 338 -11.37 3.70 30.91
N ILE A 339 -11.27 4.29 29.71
CA ILE A 339 -11.79 3.69 28.48
C ILE A 339 -11.09 2.36 28.19
N PHE A 340 -9.75 2.31 28.30
CA PHE A 340 -9.00 1.06 28.13
C PHE A 340 -9.38 0.01 29.18
N LEU A 341 -9.56 0.41 30.44
CA LEU A 341 -10.00 -0.48 31.51
C LEU A 341 -11.35 -1.12 31.19
N VAL A 342 -12.35 -0.31 30.79
CA VAL A 342 -13.68 -0.82 30.42
C VAL A 342 -13.60 -1.70 29.17
N ALA A 343 -12.87 -1.26 28.14
CA ALA A 343 -12.71 -2.03 26.91
C ALA A 343 -12.05 -3.40 27.16
N LEU A 344 -10.91 -3.44 27.85
CA LEU A 344 -10.23 -4.69 28.19
C LEU A 344 -11.09 -5.57 29.11
N GLY A 345 -11.82 -4.98 30.06
CA GLY A 345 -12.76 -5.70 30.92
C GLY A 345 -13.91 -6.36 30.13
N THR A 346 -14.50 -5.66 29.15
CA THR A 346 -15.53 -6.24 28.28
C THR A 346 -14.99 -7.35 27.39
N ILE A 347 -13.77 -7.20 26.87
CA ILE A 347 -13.10 -8.23 26.06
C ILE A 347 -12.85 -9.47 26.91
N GLU A 348 -12.28 -9.32 28.11
CA GLU A 348 -12.01 -10.43 29.03
C GLU A 348 -13.29 -11.18 29.41
N ALA A 349 -14.34 -10.44 29.80
CA ALA A 349 -15.64 -11.03 30.10
C ALA A 349 -16.21 -11.80 28.90
N SER A 350 -16.12 -11.24 27.69
CA SER A 350 -16.59 -11.92 26.47
C SER A 350 -15.81 -13.21 26.18
N ILE A 351 -14.48 -13.22 26.37
CA ILE A 351 -13.64 -14.40 26.20
C ILE A 351 -14.03 -15.48 27.20
N LEU A 352 -14.19 -15.14 28.48
CA LEU A 352 -14.61 -16.09 29.52
C LEU A 352 -15.99 -16.69 29.22
N ILE A 353 -16.96 -15.84 28.81
CA ILE A 353 -18.29 -16.29 28.38
C ILE A 353 -18.17 -17.26 27.21
N ILE A 354 -17.41 -16.92 26.17
CA ILE A 354 -17.19 -17.77 25.00
C ILE A 354 -16.55 -19.11 25.40
N LEU A 355 -15.56 -19.11 26.30
CA LEU A 355 -14.91 -20.33 26.78
C LEU A 355 -15.88 -21.24 27.56
N ILE A 356 -16.76 -20.66 28.38
CA ILE A 356 -17.79 -21.39 29.13
C ILE A 356 -18.81 -22.02 28.16
N PHE A 357 -19.39 -21.24 27.26
CA PHE A 357 -20.44 -21.70 26.33
C PHE A 357 -19.90 -22.63 25.24
N LEU A 358 -18.71 -22.36 24.70
CA LEU A 358 -18.10 -23.13 23.62
C LEU A 358 -17.19 -24.26 24.12
N ARG A 359 -17.17 -24.61 25.42
CA ARG A 359 -16.33 -25.68 25.99
C ARG A 359 -16.38 -27.01 25.22
N ARG A 360 -17.55 -27.36 24.66
CA ARG A 360 -17.71 -28.57 23.83
C ARG A 360 -17.04 -28.41 22.46
N ARG A 361 -17.16 -27.24 21.83
CA ARG A 361 -16.50 -26.90 20.56
C ARG A 361 -14.99 -26.80 20.73
N VAL A 362 -14.50 -26.24 21.84
CA VAL A 362 -13.06 -26.18 22.18
C VAL A 362 -12.46 -27.59 22.25
N ARG A 363 -13.14 -28.55 22.90
CA ARG A 363 -12.67 -29.96 22.91
C ARG A 363 -12.60 -30.58 21.51
N VAL A 364 -13.56 -30.29 20.64
CA VAL A 364 -13.52 -30.74 19.24
C VAL A 364 -12.36 -30.08 18.50
N ALA A 365 -12.13 -28.79 18.70
CA ALA A 365 -11.01 -28.07 18.10
C ALA A 365 -9.65 -28.64 18.56
N ILE A 366 -9.50 -28.99 19.85
CA ILE A 366 -8.29 -29.67 20.36
C ILE A 366 -8.08 -31.02 19.65
N ALA A 367 -9.14 -31.81 19.45
CA ALA A 367 -9.05 -33.07 18.73
C ALA A 367 -8.64 -32.85 17.26
N LEU A 368 -9.22 -31.87 16.57
CA LEU A 368 -8.86 -31.51 15.20
C LEU A 368 -7.41 -31.03 15.09
N LEU A 369 -6.93 -30.21 16.04
CA LEU A 369 -5.54 -29.76 16.08
C LEU A 369 -4.57 -30.91 16.34
N ARG A 370 -4.94 -31.86 17.21
CA ARG A 370 -4.14 -33.06 17.47
C ARG A 370 -4.01 -33.95 16.23
N GLU A 371 -5.09 -34.13 15.48
CA GLU A 371 -5.04 -34.91 14.23
C GLU A 371 -4.33 -34.15 13.11
N GLY A 372 -4.51 -32.82 13.04
CA GLY A 372 -3.77 -31.95 12.13
C GLY A 372 -2.26 -31.97 12.38
N SER A 373 -1.82 -31.91 13.65
CA SER A 373 -0.40 -31.95 13.99
C SER A 373 0.24 -33.31 13.67
N LYS A 374 -0.50 -34.42 13.82
CA LYS A 374 -0.07 -35.74 13.33
C LYS A 374 0.11 -35.73 11.80
N ALA A 375 -0.87 -35.19 11.05
CA ALA A 375 -0.77 -35.11 9.59
C ALA A 375 0.47 -34.33 9.13
N VAL A 376 0.70 -33.17 9.75
CA VAL A 376 1.88 -32.35 9.51
C VAL A 376 3.16 -33.13 9.82
N SER A 377 3.20 -33.92 10.92
CA SER A 377 4.34 -34.78 11.30
C SER A 377 4.78 -35.75 10.21
N TYR A 378 3.84 -36.32 9.44
CA TYR A 378 4.15 -37.22 8.33
C TYR A 378 4.56 -36.47 7.05
N MET A 379 4.28 -35.17 6.97
CA MET A 379 4.51 -34.33 5.79
C MET A 379 5.20 -33.02 6.18
N MET A 380 6.36 -33.09 6.83
CA MET A 380 7.14 -31.92 7.30
C MET A 380 7.42 -30.88 6.21
N SER A 381 7.51 -31.30 4.94
CA SER A 381 7.66 -30.40 3.80
C SER A 381 6.56 -29.32 3.70
N THR A 382 5.37 -29.58 4.24
CA THR A 382 4.26 -28.59 4.30
C THR A 382 4.58 -27.35 5.13
N LEU A 383 5.51 -27.43 6.09
CA LEU A 383 5.96 -26.29 6.88
C LEU A 383 6.79 -25.28 6.08
N PHE A 384 7.42 -25.71 4.99
CA PHE A 384 8.22 -24.84 4.12
C PHE A 384 7.39 -24.18 3.00
N TYR A 385 6.15 -24.63 2.78
CA TYR A 385 5.29 -24.08 1.74
C TYR A 385 4.99 -22.56 1.87
N PRO A 386 4.82 -21.99 3.08
CA PRO A 386 4.68 -20.54 3.25
C PRO A 386 5.87 -19.76 2.67
N ILE A 387 7.08 -20.31 2.70
CA ILE A 387 8.27 -19.66 2.11
C ILE A 387 8.15 -19.60 0.59
N ILE A 388 7.72 -20.70 -0.04
CA ILE A 388 7.47 -20.74 -1.50
C ILE A 388 6.40 -19.71 -1.88
N THR A 389 5.31 -19.65 -1.11
CA THR A 389 4.22 -18.68 -1.34
C THR A 389 4.73 -17.24 -1.19
N PHE A 390 5.53 -16.97 -0.15
CA PHE A 390 6.13 -15.66 0.06
C PHE A 390 7.06 -15.25 -1.09
N LEU A 391 7.92 -16.15 -1.55
CA LEU A 391 8.82 -15.89 -2.68
C LEU A 391 8.04 -15.57 -3.96
N LEU A 392 7.00 -16.35 -4.28
CA LEU A 392 6.15 -16.10 -5.44
C LEU A 392 5.42 -14.74 -5.33
N LEU A 393 4.87 -14.42 -4.15
CA LEU A 393 4.24 -13.12 -3.91
C LEU A 393 5.24 -11.96 -4.01
N ALA A 394 6.47 -12.13 -3.53
CA ALA A 394 7.53 -11.13 -3.64
C ALA A 394 7.95 -10.89 -5.09
N VAL A 395 8.05 -11.94 -5.92
CA VAL A 395 8.30 -11.82 -7.36
C VAL A 395 7.17 -11.05 -8.05
N CYS A 396 5.91 -11.43 -7.79
CA CYS A 396 4.75 -10.72 -8.36
C CYS A 396 4.70 -9.25 -7.94
N SER A 397 4.98 -8.96 -6.66
CA SER A 397 4.91 -7.61 -6.09
C SER A 397 6.05 -6.73 -6.59
N SER A 398 7.27 -7.27 -6.68
CA SER A 398 8.42 -6.54 -7.22
C SER A 398 8.25 -6.23 -8.70
N TYR A 399 7.81 -7.21 -9.52
CA TYR A 399 7.54 -6.99 -10.93
C TYR A 399 6.48 -5.90 -11.15
N PHE A 400 5.39 -5.95 -10.38
CA PHE A 400 4.36 -4.90 -10.39
C PHE A 400 4.89 -3.54 -9.98
N ALA A 401 5.66 -3.45 -8.88
CA ALA A 401 6.19 -2.19 -8.38
C ALA A 401 7.14 -1.53 -9.39
N VAL A 402 8.08 -2.30 -9.95
CA VAL A 402 9.02 -1.81 -10.96
C VAL A 402 8.25 -1.37 -12.21
N THR A 403 7.38 -2.22 -12.76
CA THR A 403 6.58 -1.87 -13.94
C THR A 403 5.73 -0.63 -13.71
N SER A 404 5.12 -0.47 -12.53
CA SER A 404 4.33 0.72 -12.16
C SER A 404 5.15 2.00 -12.18
N VAL A 405 6.35 2.00 -11.60
CA VAL A 405 7.22 3.19 -11.55
C VAL A 405 7.69 3.57 -12.96
N PHE A 406 8.08 2.59 -13.76
CA PHE A 406 8.54 2.82 -15.13
C PHE A 406 7.40 3.26 -16.06
N LEU A 407 6.21 2.69 -15.91
CA LEU A 407 5.03 3.10 -16.67
C LEU A 407 4.59 4.52 -16.29
N ALA A 408 4.58 4.86 -15.00
CA ALA A 408 4.30 6.20 -14.51
C ALA A 408 5.32 7.25 -14.98
N SER A 409 6.53 6.84 -15.36
CA SER A 409 7.62 7.70 -15.82
C SER A 409 7.91 7.60 -17.33
N SER A 410 7.06 6.92 -18.07
CA SER A 410 7.25 6.74 -19.51
C SER A 410 6.94 7.99 -20.35
N GLY A 411 6.38 9.06 -19.78
CA GLY A 411 6.02 10.26 -20.54
C GLY A 411 7.22 11.08 -21.01
N ASP A 412 7.19 11.57 -22.25
CA ASP A 412 8.17 12.50 -22.81
C ASP A 412 7.98 13.93 -22.29
N ALA A 413 9.05 14.74 -22.28
CA ALA A 413 8.97 16.12 -21.82
C ALA A 413 8.27 17.02 -22.85
N ILE A 414 7.05 17.48 -22.54
CA ILE A 414 6.30 18.41 -23.39
C ILE A 414 6.52 19.84 -22.90
N TYR A 415 6.95 20.71 -23.80
CA TYR A 415 7.12 22.14 -23.56
C TYR A 415 5.99 22.94 -24.21
N LYS A 416 5.50 23.97 -23.51
CA LYS A 416 4.44 24.85 -23.99
C LYS A 416 4.85 26.31 -23.91
N VAL A 417 4.27 27.10 -24.82
CA VAL A 417 4.44 28.55 -24.83
C VAL A 417 3.60 29.17 -23.71
N MET A 418 4.30 29.74 -22.74
CA MET A 418 3.72 30.57 -21.68
C MET A 418 3.87 32.03 -22.09
N ALA A 419 2.76 32.74 -22.22
CA ALA A 419 2.75 34.18 -22.51
C ALA A 419 2.08 34.91 -21.34
N ALA A 420 2.68 36.04 -20.93
CA ALA A 420 2.10 36.91 -19.91
C ALA A 420 0.91 37.72 -20.46
N GLU A 421 0.81 37.87 -21.78
CA GLU A 421 -0.27 38.62 -22.42
C GLU A 421 -1.48 37.73 -22.73
N PRO A 422 -2.71 38.17 -22.39
CA PRO A 422 -3.92 37.39 -22.60
C PRO A 422 -4.28 37.17 -24.07
N ASN A 423 -3.77 38.00 -24.99
CA ASN A 423 -4.10 37.97 -26.43
C ASN A 423 -3.05 37.26 -27.31
N CYS A 424 -2.16 36.45 -26.73
CA CYS A 424 -1.18 35.72 -27.53
C CYS A 424 -1.81 34.49 -28.23
N MET A 425 -1.81 34.47 -29.57
CA MET A 425 -2.37 33.37 -30.38
C MET A 425 -1.66 32.01 -30.14
N TYR A 426 -0.38 32.04 -29.77
CA TYR A 426 0.42 30.83 -29.52
C TYR A 426 0.38 30.36 -28.06
N ALA A 427 -0.34 31.02 -27.17
CA ALA A 427 -0.43 30.60 -25.78
C ALA A 427 -0.92 29.14 -25.68
N ASN A 428 -0.29 28.33 -24.80
CA ASN A 428 -0.56 26.91 -24.60
C ASN A 428 -0.28 25.97 -25.79
N LYS A 429 0.31 26.46 -26.90
CA LYS A 429 0.79 25.60 -27.98
C LYS A 429 2.11 24.93 -27.61
N THR A 430 2.36 23.76 -28.19
CA THR A 430 3.63 23.03 -28.02
C THR A 430 4.76 23.77 -28.71
N CYS A 431 5.95 23.73 -28.11
CA CYS A 431 7.14 24.39 -28.62
C CYS A 431 8.37 23.53 -28.34
N ASN A 432 9.45 23.76 -29.09
CA ASN A 432 10.75 23.16 -28.81
C ASN A 432 11.69 24.26 -28.26
N PRO A 433 12.25 24.09 -27.04
CA PRO A 433 13.09 25.12 -26.42
C PRO A 433 14.32 25.50 -27.26
N GLU A 434 14.88 24.57 -28.04
CA GLU A 434 16.10 24.83 -28.84
C GLU A 434 15.83 25.73 -30.06
N THR A 435 14.65 25.59 -30.67
CA THR A 435 14.28 26.35 -31.87
C THR A 435 13.45 27.58 -31.57
N PHE A 436 12.92 27.71 -30.35
CA PHE A 436 11.97 28.76 -29.96
C PHE A 436 12.44 30.17 -30.29
N ASN A 437 13.71 30.50 -29.99
CA ASN A 437 14.28 31.84 -30.22
C ASN A 437 14.32 32.24 -31.70
N LYS A 438 14.28 31.27 -32.63
CA LYS A 438 14.30 31.51 -34.08
C LYS A 438 12.90 31.64 -34.69
N THR A 439 11.85 31.29 -33.95
CA THR A 439 10.47 31.33 -34.46
C THR A 439 9.86 32.73 -34.39
N ASN A 440 8.81 32.99 -35.20
CA ASN A 440 8.08 34.26 -35.15
C ASN A 440 7.30 34.48 -33.85
N VAL A 441 7.16 33.44 -33.00
CA VAL A 441 6.43 33.50 -31.72
C VAL A 441 7.04 34.52 -30.76
N SER A 442 8.37 34.63 -30.72
CA SER A 442 9.09 35.60 -29.87
C SER A 442 8.94 37.05 -30.35
N LYS A 443 8.61 37.25 -31.63
CA LYS A 443 8.34 38.57 -32.22
C LYS A 443 6.87 38.98 -32.06
N GLU A 444 5.95 38.03 -32.23
CA GLU A 444 4.51 38.28 -32.15
C GLU A 444 3.99 38.33 -30.70
N CYS A 445 4.63 37.61 -29.78
CA CYS A 445 4.31 37.66 -28.34
C CYS A 445 5.56 38.03 -27.53
N PRO A 446 5.79 39.33 -27.26
CA PRO A 446 6.94 39.77 -26.47
C PRO A 446 6.85 39.22 -25.04
N GLY A 447 7.92 38.57 -24.59
CA GLY A 447 7.98 37.93 -23.26
C GLY A 447 7.41 36.49 -23.21
N ALA A 448 6.96 35.93 -24.35
CA ALA A 448 6.56 34.52 -24.41
C ALA A 448 7.77 33.59 -24.26
N GLN A 449 7.60 32.48 -23.52
CA GLN A 449 8.67 31.53 -23.24
C GLN A 449 8.21 30.10 -23.47
N CYS A 450 9.13 29.27 -23.99
CA CYS A 450 8.93 27.85 -24.10
C CYS A 450 9.38 27.14 -22.82
N THR A 451 8.43 26.83 -21.95
CA THR A 451 8.73 26.21 -20.64
C THR A 451 8.20 24.79 -20.57
N PHE A 452 8.86 23.94 -19.80
CA PHE A 452 8.41 22.59 -19.51
C PHE A 452 7.01 22.63 -18.87
N ALA A 453 6.07 21.90 -19.47
CA ALA A 453 4.69 21.84 -19.02
C ALA A 453 4.43 20.56 -18.21
N PHE A 454 4.61 19.38 -18.80
CA PHE A 454 4.41 18.10 -18.12
C PHE A 454 5.06 16.96 -18.91
N TYR A 455 5.16 15.79 -18.28
CA TYR A 455 5.55 14.55 -18.96
C TYR A 455 4.33 13.91 -19.62
N GLY A 456 4.35 13.76 -20.94
CA GLY A 456 3.26 13.18 -21.74
C GLY A 456 3.75 12.80 -23.13
N GLY A 457 2.85 12.39 -24.02
CA GLY A 457 3.24 12.13 -25.40
C GLY A 457 2.02 11.92 -26.29
N GLU A 458 2.24 12.08 -27.60
CA GLU A 458 1.17 11.97 -28.60
C GLU A 458 1.03 10.56 -29.19
N THR A 459 1.99 9.68 -28.93
CA THR A 459 1.93 8.28 -29.40
C THR A 459 0.78 7.53 -28.73
N PRO A 460 0.22 6.48 -29.38
CA PRO A 460 -0.87 5.69 -28.80
C PRO A 460 -0.49 5.11 -27.42
N TYR A 461 0.75 4.67 -27.24
CA TYR A 461 1.25 4.19 -25.95
C TYR A 461 1.09 5.23 -24.83
N HIS A 462 1.49 6.48 -25.09
CA HIS A 462 1.41 7.59 -24.13
C HIS A 462 -0.03 7.97 -23.79
N ARG A 463 -0.94 7.92 -24.79
CA ARG A 463 -2.37 8.18 -24.59
C ARG A 463 -3.05 7.13 -23.70
N TYR A 464 -2.60 5.88 -23.77
CA TYR A 464 -3.16 4.77 -23.02
C TYR A 464 -2.44 4.45 -21.70
N LEU A 465 -1.46 5.27 -21.25
CA LEU A 465 -0.70 5.03 -20.02
C LEU A 465 -1.60 4.78 -18.79
N PHE A 466 -2.68 5.53 -18.64
CA PHE A 466 -3.62 5.31 -17.52
C PHE A 466 -4.29 3.91 -17.58
N ILE A 467 -4.71 3.47 -18.77
CA ILE A 467 -5.31 2.15 -18.97
C ILE A 467 -4.27 1.05 -18.76
N LEU A 468 -3.03 1.26 -19.22
CA LEU A 468 -1.93 0.34 -18.98
C LEU A 468 -1.62 0.24 -17.48
N GLN A 469 -1.68 1.33 -16.73
CA GLN A 469 -1.47 1.34 -15.27
C GLN A 469 -2.59 0.60 -14.54
N LEU A 470 -3.84 0.77 -14.97
CA LEU A 470 -4.97 0.02 -14.43
C LEU A 470 -4.85 -1.48 -14.77
N SER A 471 -4.47 -1.80 -16.00
CA SER A 471 -4.27 -3.19 -16.46
C SER A 471 -3.14 -3.88 -15.68
N ASN A 472 -2.03 -3.17 -15.46
CA ASN A 472 -0.91 -3.62 -14.61
C ASN A 472 -1.38 -3.93 -13.18
N LEU A 473 -2.24 -3.10 -12.59
CA LEU A 473 -2.85 -3.38 -11.28
C LEU A 473 -3.79 -4.60 -11.32
N LEU A 474 -4.59 -4.77 -12.37
CA LEU A 474 -5.49 -5.93 -12.53
C LEU A 474 -4.70 -7.23 -12.57
N ILE A 475 -3.66 -7.27 -13.41
CA ILE A 475 -2.81 -8.44 -13.59
C ILE A 475 -2.06 -8.75 -12.29
N PHE A 476 -1.57 -7.73 -11.57
CA PHE A 476 -0.99 -7.92 -10.24
C PHE A 476 -1.96 -8.58 -9.25
N LEU A 477 -3.19 -8.05 -9.10
CA LEU A 477 -4.20 -8.65 -8.24
C LEU A 477 -4.53 -10.08 -8.66
N TRP A 478 -4.59 -10.33 -9.98
CA TRP A 478 -4.83 -11.66 -10.51
C TRP A 478 -3.71 -12.64 -10.15
N LEU A 479 -2.44 -12.27 -10.32
CA LEU A 479 -1.28 -13.09 -9.98
C LEU A 479 -1.15 -13.35 -8.48
N VAL A 480 -1.44 -12.36 -7.64
CA VAL A 480 -1.46 -12.54 -6.17
C VAL A 480 -2.54 -13.54 -5.77
N ASN A 481 -3.77 -13.38 -6.26
CA ASN A 481 -4.86 -14.31 -5.97
C ASN A 481 -4.59 -15.71 -6.54
N PHE A 482 -3.98 -15.81 -7.72
CA PHE A 482 -3.57 -17.09 -8.31
C PHE A 482 -2.53 -17.79 -7.44
N THR A 483 -1.52 -17.06 -6.95
CA THR A 483 -0.48 -17.60 -6.07
C THR A 483 -1.08 -18.14 -4.77
N ILE A 484 -2.04 -17.43 -4.18
CA ILE A 484 -2.77 -17.88 -2.98
C ILE A 484 -3.62 -19.12 -3.30
N ALA A 485 -4.32 -19.13 -4.43
CA ALA A 485 -5.15 -20.26 -4.88
C ALA A 485 -4.29 -21.53 -5.11
N LEU A 486 -3.15 -21.38 -5.78
CA LEU A 486 -2.16 -22.43 -5.98
C LEU A 486 -1.70 -23.01 -4.64
N GLY A 487 -1.50 -22.15 -3.64
CA GLY A 487 -1.18 -22.56 -2.28
C GLY A 487 -2.25 -23.38 -1.57
N GLN A 488 -3.49 -22.92 -1.63
CA GLN A 488 -4.61 -23.65 -1.05
C GLN A 488 -4.81 -25.01 -1.71
N CYS A 489 -4.76 -25.07 -3.05
CA CYS A 489 -4.90 -26.32 -3.80
C CYS A 489 -3.74 -27.30 -3.55
N THR A 490 -2.51 -26.80 -3.47
CA THR A 490 -1.31 -27.63 -3.20
C THR A 490 -1.37 -28.26 -1.81
N LEU A 491 -1.67 -27.47 -0.78
CA LEU A 491 -1.79 -27.97 0.59
C LEU A 491 -2.98 -28.93 0.72
N ALA A 492 -4.13 -28.62 0.11
CA ALA A 492 -5.28 -29.51 0.10
C ALA A 492 -4.93 -30.88 -0.53
N GLY A 493 -4.23 -30.89 -1.66
CA GLY A 493 -3.77 -32.14 -2.29
C GLY A 493 -2.77 -32.94 -1.46
N ALA A 494 -1.87 -32.25 -0.74
CA ALA A 494 -0.90 -32.90 0.14
C ALA A 494 -1.61 -33.55 1.34
N PHE A 495 -2.49 -32.80 2.01
CA PHE A 495 -3.26 -33.32 3.15
C PHE A 495 -4.26 -34.40 2.76
N ALA A 496 -4.86 -34.32 1.57
CA ALA A 496 -5.70 -35.39 1.05
C ALA A 496 -4.89 -36.69 0.85
N SER A 497 -3.65 -36.59 0.38
CA SER A 497 -2.76 -37.77 0.24
C SER A 497 -2.45 -38.44 1.57
N TYR A 498 -2.32 -37.68 2.65
CA TYR A 498 -2.23 -38.24 4.00
C TYR A 498 -3.56 -38.80 4.50
N TYR A 499 -4.65 -38.07 4.33
CA TYR A 499 -5.98 -38.45 4.84
C TYR A 499 -6.39 -39.82 4.29
N TRP A 500 -6.24 -40.02 2.98
CA TRP A 500 -6.66 -41.24 2.29
C TRP A 500 -5.63 -42.39 2.30
N ALA A 501 -4.42 -42.18 2.81
CA ALA A 501 -3.44 -43.27 2.98
C ALA A 501 -3.93 -44.28 4.03
N ARG A 502 -4.16 -45.54 3.67
CA ARG A 502 -4.66 -46.55 4.63
C ARG A 502 -3.58 -46.97 5.61
N ARG A 503 -2.36 -47.25 5.13
CA ARG A 503 -1.17 -47.54 5.95
C ARG A 503 -0.24 -46.34 5.98
N LYS A 504 -0.10 -45.70 7.14
CA LYS A 504 0.80 -44.56 7.36
C LYS A 504 2.08 -45.07 8.06
N PRO A 505 3.30 -44.78 7.56
CA PRO A 505 3.63 -43.87 6.46
C PRO A 505 3.73 -44.52 5.05
N GLN A 506 3.60 -45.86 4.94
CA GLN A 506 3.95 -46.62 3.73
C GLN A 506 3.19 -46.21 2.45
N ASP A 507 1.90 -45.85 2.58
CA ASP A 507 1.06 -45.46 1.45
C ASP A 507 1.12 -43.94 1.18
N ILE A 508 1.93 -43.17 1.92
CA ILE A 508 2.12 -41.73 1.70
C ILE A 508 3.23 -41.53 0.65
N PRO A 509 3.00 -40.74 -0.42
CA PRO A 509 4.03 -40.50 -1.41
C PRO A 509 5.24 -39.79 -0.77
N PRO A 510 6.49 -40.10 -1.19
CA PRO A 510 7.72 -39.64 -0.54
C PRO A 510 7.91 -38.11 -0.56
N CYS A 511 7.28 -37.42 -1.52
CA CYS A 511 7.26 -35.95 -1.61
C CYS A 511 5.84 -35.45 -1.88
N PRO A 512 4.94 -35.47 -0.88
CA PRO A 512 3.51 -35.20 -1.06
C PRO A 512 3.25 -33.75 -1.47
N LEU A 513 4.06 -32.81 -0.97
CA LEU A 513 3.99 -31.40 -1.31
C LEU A 513 4.32 -31.15 -2.79
N PHE A 514 5.50 -31.59 -3.24
CA PHE A 514 5.96 -31.37 -4.61
C PHE A 514 5.05 -32.07 -5.63
N SER A 515 4.64 -33.31 -5.32
CA SER A 515 3.68 -34.05 -6.15
C SER A 515 2.35 -33.31 -6.27
N SER A 516 1.83 -32.78 -5.16
CA SER A 516 0.57 -32.01 -5.17
C SER A 516 0.71 -30.67 -5.88
N PHE A 517 1.84 -29.99 -5.74
CA PHE A 517 2.14 -28.73 -6.42
C PHE A 517 2.23 -28.94 -7.94
N SER A 518 2.99 -29.95 -8.38
CA SER A 518 3.10 -30.32 -9.79
C SER A 518 1.73 -30.67 -10.38
N ARG A 519 0.90 -31.39 -9.63
CA ARG A 519 -0.47 -31.72 -10.03
C ARG A 519 -1.37 -30.48 -10.11
N ALA A 520 -1.25 -29.54 -9.18
CA ALA A 520 -1.99 -28.28 -9.22
C ALA A 520 -1.64 -27.45 -10.46
N ILE A 521 -0.34 -27.33 -10.80
CA ILE A 521 0.10 -26.62 -12.01
C ILE A 521 -0.34 -27.36 -13.28
N ARG A 522 -0.13 -28.67 -13.36
CA ARG A 522 -0.38 -29.42 -14.59
C ARG A 522 -1.87 -29.55 -14.91
N TYR A 523 -2.72 -29.75 -13.90
CA TYR A 523 -4.12 -30.10 -14.12
C TYR A 523 -5.12 -29.03 -13.69
N HIS A 524 -4.76 -28.11 -12.77
CA HIS A 524 -5.72 -27.17 -12.18
C HIS A 524 -5.42 -25.70 -12.43
N THR A 525 -4.36 -25.37 -13.18
CA THR A 525 -4.01 -23.97 -13.48
C THR A 525 -5.18 -23.18 -14.07
N GLY A 526 -5.97 -23.77 -14.97
CA GLY A 526 -7.13 -23.11 -15.57
C GLY A 526 -8.19 -22.68 -14.54
N SER A 527 -8.62 -23.61 -13.69
CA SER A 527 -9.63 -23.35 -12.65
C SER A 527 -9.13 -22.37 -11.58
N LEU A 528 -7.85 -22.51 -11.19
CA LEU A 528 -7.21 -21.59 -10.24
C LEU A 528 -7.10 -20.18 -10.81
N ALA A 529 -6.71 -20.05 -12.09
CA ALA A 529 -6.63 -18.78 -12.78
C ALA A 529 -8.01 -18.13 -12.93
N PHE A 530 -9.04 -18.91 -13.30
CA PHE A 530 -10.40 -18.39 -13.44
C PHE A 530 -10.97 -17.87 -12.10
N GLY A 531 -10.87 -18.66 -11.02
CA GLY A 531 -11.32 -18.22 -9.70
C GLY A 531 -10.54 -17.01 -9.19
N ALA A 532 -9.23 -16.96 -9.46
CA ALA A 532 -8.40 -15.80 -9.13
C ALA A 532 -8.76 -14.55 -9.94
N LEU A 533 -9.17 -14.68 -11.20
CA LEU A 533 -9.59 -13.56 -12.05
C LEU A 533 -10.87 -12.91 -11.54
N ILE A 534 -11.89 -13.72 -11.20
CA ILE A 534 -13.14 -13.22 -10.62
C ILE A 534 -12.85 -12.41 -9.36
N LEU A 535 -12.01 -12.96 -8.48
CA LEU A 535 -11.64 -12.27 -7.25
C LEU A 535 -10.87 -10.97 -7.51
N ALA A 536 -9.94 -10.97 -8.47
CA ALA A 536 -9.17 -9.79 -8.85
C ALA A 536 -10.05 -8.67 -9.42
N VAL A 537 -11.05 -9.00 -10.24
CA VAL A 537 -12.01 -8.02 -10.79
C VAL A 537 -12.85 -7.38 -9.67
N VAL A 538 -13.35 -8.18 -8.72
CA VAL A 538 -14.09 -7.66 -7.56
C VAL A 538 -13.21 -6.75 -6.70
N GLN A 539 -11.95 -7.13 -6.48
CA GLN A 539 -10.97 -6.29 -5.75
C GLN A 539 -10.66 -4.99 -6.48
N MET A 540 -10.50 -5.03 -7.81
CA MET A 540 -10.29 -3.84 -8.62
C MET A 540 -11.48 -2.87 -8.51
N ALA A 541 -12.71 -3.38 -8.62
CA ALA A 541 -13.90 -2.55 -8.46
C ALA A 541 -13.94 -1.87 -7.09
N ARG A 542 -13.60 -2.58 -6.02
CA ARG A 542 -13.50 -2.01 -4.67
C ARG A 542 -12.45 -0.90 -4.57
N ILE A 543 -11.26 -1.09 -5.16
CA ILE A 543 -10.20 -0.07 -5.19
C ILE A 543 -10.66 1.18 -5.95
N ILE A 544 -11.33 1.01 -7.10
CA ILE A 544 -11.87 2.12 -7.89
C ILE A 544 -12.94 2.89 -7.09
N LEU A 545 -13.86 2.19 -6.40
CA LEU A 545 -14.86 2.83 -5.54
C LEU A 545 -14.24 3.63 -4.39
N GLU A 546 -13.15 3.13 -3.79
CA GLU A 546 -12.41 3.85 -2.76
C GLU A 546 -11.73 5.11 -3.31
N TYR A 547 -11.13 5.00 -4.50
CA TYR A 547 -10.53 6.13 -5.19
C TYR A 547 -11.57 7.22 -5.54
N LEU A 548 -12.73 6.81 -6.08
CA LEU A 548 -13.83 7.72 -6.41
C LEU A 548 -14.36 8.44 -5.17
N ASP A 549 -14.57 7.73 -4.07
CA ASP A 549 -14.99 8.34 -2.81
C ASP A 549 -13.96 9.36 -2.31
N SER A 550 -12.67 9.05 -2.37
CA SER A 550 -11.62 10.01 -2.01
C SER A 550 -11.62 11.26 -2.89
N LYS A 551 -11.89 11.12 -4.20
CA LYS A 551 -12.00 12.26 -5.11
C LYS A 551 -13.27 13.08 -4.90
N LEU A 552 -14.35 12.44 -4.48
CA LEU A 552 -15.65 13.08 -4.28
C LEU A 552 -15.82 13.68 -2.88
N LYS A 553 -14.86 13.53 -1.97
CA LYS A 553 -14.86 14.17 -0.64
C LYS A 553 -14.96 15.70 -0.67
N GLY A 554 -14.52 16.35 -1.76
CA GLY A 554 -14.65 17.79 -1.97
C GLY A 554 -15.96 18.25 -2.64
N SER A 555 -16.84 17.31 -3.02
CA SER A 555 -18.13 17.61 -3.67
C SER A 555 -19.29 17.47 -2.69
N ASN A 556 -20.22 18.44 -2.69
CA ASN A 556 -21.38 18.48 -1.78
C ASN A 556 -22.56 17.58 -2.21
N ASN A 557 -22.36 16.61 -3.10
CA ASN A 557 -23.45 15.77 -3.59
C ASN A 557 -23.75 14.58 -2.64
N VAL A 558 -24.77 14.75 -1.81
CA VAL A 558 -25.20 13.77 -0.79
C VAL A 558 -25.63 12.43 -1.42
N ALA A 559 -26.32 12.45 -2.58
CA ALA A 559 -26.78 11.24 -3.25
C ALA A 559 -25.61 10.39 -3.75
N ALA A 560 -24.58 11.02 -4.32
CA ALA A 560 -23.37 10.33 -4.77
C ALA A 560 -22.64 9.66 -3.61
N ARG A 561 -22.54 10.33 -2.45
CA ARG A 561 -21.93 9.76 -1.23
C ARG A 561 -22.70 8.56 -0.70
N PHE A 562 -24.03 8.62 -0.69
CA PHE A 562 -24.88 7.50 -0.28
C PHE A 562 -24.68 6.29 -1.19
N VAL A 563 -24.74 6.47 -2.51
CA VAL A 563 -24.54 5.39 -3.50
C VAL A 563 -23.16 4.75 -3.36
N LEU A 564 -22.10 5.55 -3.19
CA LEU A 564 -20.75 5.02 -2.98
C LEU A 564 -20.63 4.20 -1.70
N CYS A 565 -21.27 4.65 -0.61
CA CYS A 565 -21.31 3.88 0.64
C CYS A 565 -21.98 2.51 0.44
N CYS A 566 -23.14 2.47 -0.23
CA CYS A 566 -23.83 1.22 -0.55
C CYS A 566 -22.97 0.29 -1.42
N LEU A 567 -22.38 0.81 -2.51
CA LEU A 567 -21.54 0.02 -3.40
C LEU A 567 -20.30 -0.53 -2.69
N LYS A 568 -19.63 0.27 -1.85
CA LYS A 568 -18.49 -0.20 -1.03
C LYS A 568 -18.88 -1.38 -0.15
N CYS A 569 -20.03 -1.30 0.52
CA CYS A 569 -20.55 -2.39 1.35
C CYS A 569 -20.85 -3.65 0.51
N CYS A 570 -21.55 -3.48 -0.62
CA CYS A 570 -21.89 -4.60 -1.52
C CYS A 570 -20.65 -5.30 -2.08
N PHE A 571 -19.66 -4.55 -2.57
CA PHE A 571 -18.42 -5.11 -3.11
C PHE A 571 -17.53 -5.74 -2.03
N TRP A 572 -17.56 -5.21 -0.80
CA TRP A 572 -16.91 -5.85 0.34
C TRP A 572 -17.56 -7.21 0.67
N CYS A 573 -18.89 -7.28 0.71
CA CYS A 573 -19.63 -8.53 0.89
C CYS A 573 -19.36 -9.52 -0.25
N LEU A 574 -19.36 -9.05 -1.50
CA LEU A 574 -19.07 -9.87 -2.68
C LEU A 574 -17.65 -10.44 -2.64
N GLU A 575 -16.65 -9.63 -2.30
CA GLU A 575 -15.26 -10.09 -2.16
C GLU A 575 -15.17 -11.21 -1.11
N ARG A 576 -15.85 -11.06 0.03
CA ARG A 576 -15.86 -12.07 1.09
C ARG A 576 -16.54 -13.36 0.64
N PHE A 577 -17.66 -13.26 -0.07
CA PHE A 577 -18.40 -14.38 -0.61
C PHE A 577 -17.58 -15.16 -1.65
N VAL A 578 -16.99 -14.46 -2.63
CA VAL A 578 -16.15 -15.07 -3.68
C VAL A 578 -14.92 -15.75 -3.04
N LYS A 579 -14.26 -15.12 -2.07
CA LYS A 579 -13.14 -15.73 -1.33
C LYS A 579 -13.54 -17.03 -0.64
N PHE A 580 -14.73 -17.08 -0.05
CA PHE A 580 -15.24 -18.27 0.61
C PHE A 580 -15.52 -19.40 -0.40
N MET A 581 -16.24 -19.09 -1.48
CA MET A 581 -16.56 -20.06 -2.54
C MET A 581 -15.29 -20.64 -3.18
N ASN A 582 -14.36 -19.77 -3.58
CA ASN A 582 -13.09 -20.17 -4.19
C ASN A 582 -12.28 -21.08 -3.26
N ARG A 583 -12.17 -20.74 -1.96
CA ARG A 583 -11.46 -21.58 -0.99
C ARG A 583 -12.01 -23.00 -0.93
N ASN A 584 -13.33 -23.14 -0.88
CA ASN A 584 -13.97 -24.47 -0.83
C ASN A 584 -13.79 -25.22 -2.16
N ALA A 585 -13.91 -24.53 -3.29
CA ALA A 585 -13.68 -25.11 -4.61
C ALA A 585 -12.23 -25.61 -4.77
N TYR A 586 -11.24 -24.86 -4.29
CA TYR A 586 -9.83 -25.26 -4.35
C TYR A 586 -9.52 -26.44 -3.43
N ILE A 587 -10.12 -26.48 -2.23
CA ILE A 587 -10.01 -27.63 -1.33
C ILE A 587 -10.61 -28.87 -2.00
N MET A 588 -11.82 -28.74 -2.55
CA MET A 588 -12.49 -29.83 -3.27
C MET A 588 -11.66 -30.27 -4.47
N GLY A 589 -11.25 -29.39 -5.38
CA GLY A 589 -10.43 -29.76 -6.55
C GLY A 589 -9.07 -30.37 -6.19
N GLY A 590 -8.42 -29.87 -5.12
CA GLY A 590 -7.20 -30.47 -4.57
C GLY A 590 -7.43 -31.90 -4.08
N SER A 591 -8.58 -32.14 -3.44
CA SER A 591 -9.01 -33.44 -2.89
C SER A 591 -9.71 -34.38 -3.88
N ALA A 592 -10.26 -33.87 -4.99
CA ALA A 592 -11.24 -34.59 -5.83
C ALA A 592 -10.67 -35.83 -6.55
N GLY A 593 -9.35 -35.92 -6.74
CA GLY A 593 -8.73 -37.19 -7.16
C GLY A 593 -8.41 -38.12 -5.99
N GLN A 594 -9.24 -38.10 -4.95
CA GLN A 594 -9.09 -38.88 -3.72
C GLN A 594 -10.44 -39.27 -3.09
N SER A 595 -11.54 -38.66 -3.56
CA SER A 595 -12.89 -38.80 -3.02
C SER A 595 -13.83 -39.70 -3.83
N ASP A 596 -13.37 -40.24 -4.97
CA ASP A 596 -14.19 -41.10 -5.84
C ASP A 596 -13.80 -42.58 -5.74
#